data_AF-A0A1Q6V9E8-F1
#
_entry.id   AF-A0A1Q6V9E8-F1
#
_cell.length_a   1.000
_cell.length_b   1.000
_cell.length_c   1.000
_cell.angle_alpha   90.00
_cell.angle_beta   90.00
_cell.angle_gamma   90.00
#
_symmetry.space_group_name_H-M   'P 1'
#
loop_
_entity.id
_entity.type
_entity.pdbx_description
1 polymer ?
#
loop_
_entity_poly.entity_id
_entity_poly.type
_entity_poly.pdbx_seq_one_letter_code
_entity_poly.pdbx_strand_id
1 'polypeptide(L)'
;MALVPEWGIELGRYFKAVLVWWVKTVGGSIVAFFQIFYALNYKQAPPVISWCLLGVCFTVAGFLAWRDEYKRAERLQSRMKSRIRVSCGKSVNQSVVSADGEMWYRARLDLEGYTPIPDIEATVTELWEDGKRVLLQECLTLTMYPGILKQEADFRTLNEGKPEFVDVIRVADGMAIFPLKFYPRAVAHGTLLTPKHTYRIIVAIYSHANRTDICTFEFEWTGDPDTSDIRLMSVTPPSDAEAQDEL
;
A
#
# COMPACT_ATOMS: atom_id res chain seq x y z
N MET A 1 -27.79 36.08 6.92
CA MET A 1 -27.52 34.62 6.84
C MET A 1 -26.53 34.29 7.93
N ALA A 2 -26.98 33.63 9.01
CA ALA A 2 -26.09 33.24 10.10
C ALA A 2 -25.23 32.07 9.64
N LEU A 3 -23.90 32.27 9.62
CA LEU A 3 -22.91 31.22 9.45
C LEU A 3 -23.10 30.22 10.58
N VAL A 4 -23.73 29.08 10.29
CA VAL A 4 -23.79 27.95 11.22
C VAL A 4 -22.34 27.50 11.42
N PRO A 5 -21.80 27.56 12.64
CA PRO A 5 -20.43 27.16 12.87
C PRO A 5 -20.24 25.68 12.55
N GLU A 6 -19.16 25.31 11.86
CA GLU A 6 -18.90 23.93 11.40
C GLU A 6 -18.92 22.92 12.56
N TRP A 7 -18.47 23.33 13.77
CA TRP A 7 -18.56 22.51 14.98
C TRP A 7 -19.99 22.11 15.35
N GLY A 8 -21.00 22.95 15.10
CA GLY A 8 -22.40 22.64 15.38
C GLY A 8 -22.97 21.55 14.47
N ILE A 9 -22.48 21.49 13.23
CA ILE A 9 -22.88 20.46 12.25
C ILE A 9 -22.24 19.11 12.60
N GLU A 10 -20.96 19.12 13.01
CA GLU A 10 -20.26 17.93 13.48
C GLU A 10 -20.85 17.38 14.78
N LEU A 11 -21.15 18.25 15.73
CA LEU A 11 -21.79 17.89 16.99
C LEU A 11 -23.19 17.29 16.74
N GLY A 12 -23.97 17.88 15.84
CA GLY A 12 -25.27 17.34 15.43
C GLY A 12 -25.16 15.96 14.77
N ARG A 13 -24.13 15.72 13.96
CA ARG A 13 -23.86 14.42 13.33
C ARG A 13 -23.46 13.36 14.38
N TYR A 14 -22.62 13.73 15.33
CA TYR A 14 -22.24 12.88 16.47
C TYR A 14 -23.46 12.51 17.32
N PHE A 15 -24.27 13.48 17.74
CA PHE A 15 -25.51 13.21 18.49
C PHE A 15 -26.48 12.30 17.73
N LYS A 16 -26.60 12.48 16.41
CA LYS A 16 -27.42 11.61 15.57
C LYS A 16 -26.86 10.18 15.53
N ALA A 17 -25.55 10.02 15.41
CA ALA A 17 -24.89 8.70 15.42
C ALA A 17 -25.05 7.99 16.78
N VAL A 18 -24.87 8.73 17.88
CA VAL A 18 -25.10 8.23 19.25
C VAL A 18 -26.56 7.84 19.44
N LEU A 19 -27.51 8.63 18.95
CA LEU A 19 -28.95 8.34 19.06
C LEU A 19 -29.35 7.09 18.24
N VAL A 20 -28.78 6.89 17.05
CA VAL A 20 -29.00 5.67 16.25
C VAL A 20 -28.48 4.43 16.97
N TRP A 21 -27.27 4.50 17.55
CA TRP A 21 -26.72 3.39 18.34
C TRP A 21 -27.49 3.16 19.65
N TRP A 22 -27.94 4.22 20.30
CA TRP A 22 -28.79 4.18 21.48
C TRP A 22 -30.11 3.44 21.20
N VAL A 23 -30.77 3.73 20.08
CA VAL A 23 -32.02 3.06 19.67
C VAL A 23 -31.77 1.62 19.22
N LYS A 24 -30.63 1.34 18.57
CA LYS A 24 -30.35 0.03 17.94
C LYS A 24 -29.75 -1.01 18.89
N THR A 25 -29.04 -0.59 19.94
CA THR A 25 -28.15 -1.48 20.73
C THR A 25 -28.64 -1.68 22.14
N VAL A 26 -29.34 -0.69 22.68
CA VAL A 26 -29.91 -0.75 24.02
C VAL A 26 -31.40 -0.50 23.86
N GLY A 27 -32.23 -1.23 24.60
CA GLY A 27 -33.62 -0.84 24.80
C GLY A 27 -33.75 0.49 25.57
N GLY A 28 -33.01 1.55 25.21
CA GLY A 28 -33.11 2.87 25.83
C GLY A 28 -34.50 3.47 25.64
N SER A 29 -35.18 3.13 24.55
CA SER A 29 -36.61 3.40 24.36
C SER A 29 -37.47 2.68 25.42
N ILE A 30 -37.08 1.46 25.83
CA ILE A 30 -37.76 0.69 26.87
C ILE A 30 -37.50 1.32 28.24
N VAL A 31 -36.27 1.68 28.56
CA VAL A 31 -35.93 2.35 29.85
C VAL A 31 -36.61 3.71 29.96
N ALA A 32 -36.63 4.52 28.89
CA ALA A 32 -37.33 5.80 28.85
C ALA A 32 -38.86 5.60 28.93
N PHE A 33 -39.41 4.59 28.25
CA PHE A 33 -40.82 4.23 28.36
C PHE A 33 -41.19 3.80 29.78
N PHE A 34 -40.36 2.99 30.44
CA PHE A 34 -40.57 2.60 31.84
C PHE A 34 -40.49 3.79 32.79
N GLN A 35 -39.55 4.73 32.58
CA GLN A 35 -39.46 5.95 33.39
C GLN A 35 -40.69 6.86 33.21
N ILE A 36 -41.18 7.04 31.98
CA ILE A 36 -42.38 7.84 31.69
C ILE A 36 -43.63 7.15 32.25
N PHE A 37 -43.77 5.84 32.06
CA PHE A 37 -44.90 5.06 32.55
C PHE A 37 -44.95 5.02 34.09
N TYR A 38 -43.80 4.90 34.74
CA TYR A 38 -43.71 4.92 36.20
C TYR A 38 -44.03 6.33 36.76
N ALA A 39 -43.52 7.38 36.13
CA ALA A 39 -43.81 8.77 36.52
C ALA A 39 -45.31 9.13 36.34
N LEU A 40 -45.95 8.63 35.28
CA LEU A 40 -47.38 8.87 35.01
C LEU A 40 -48.29 8.10 35.98
N ASN A 41 -47.98 6.84 36.29
CA ASN A 41 -48.82 6.00 37.15
C ASN A 41 -48.62 6.27 38.65
N TYR A 42 -47.38 6.52 39.09
CA TYR A 42 -47.06 6.64 40.52
C TYR A 42 -46.90 8.09 40.99
N LYS A 43 -46.89 9.08 40.07
CA LYS A 43 -46.67 10.53 40.35
C LYS A 43 -45.44 10.81 41.22
N GLN A 44 -44.46 9.90 41.22
CA GLN A 44 -43.21 10.01 41.96
C GLN A 44 -42.04 10.04 40.99
N ALA A 45 -40.95 10.66 41.42
CA ALA A 45 -39.72 10.70 40.62
C ALA A 45 -39.22 9.26 40.41
N PRO A 46 -38.74 8.92 39.19
CA PRO A 46 -38.19 7.59 38.92
C PRO A 46 -37.05 7.27 39.91
N PRO A 47 -36.91 6.00 40.34
CA PRO A 47 -35.85 5.60 41.26
C PRO A 47 -34.48 5.95 40.68
N VAL A 48 -33.55 6.41 41.53
CA VAL A 48 -32.19 6.84 41.15
C VAL A 48 -31.46 5.79 40.29
N ILE A 49 -31.72 4.51 40.54
CA ILE A 49 -31.18 3.38 39.77
C ILE A 49 -31.52 3.48 38.28
N SER A 50 -32.73 3.95 37.92
CA SER A 50 -33.13 4.14 36.53
C SER A 50 -32.32 5.22 35.82
N TRP A 51 -31.99 6.31 36.53
CA TRP A 51 -31.12 7.37 36.04
C TRP A 51 -29.67 6.91 35.86
N CYS A 52 -29.15 6.12 36.80
CA CYS A 52 -27.83 5.50 36.66
C CYS A 52 -27.76 4.57 35.44
N LEU A 53 -28.80 3.77 35.22
CA LEU A 53 -28.88 2.84 34.09
C LEU A 53 -28.92 3.59 32.76
N LEU A 54 -29.67 4.70 32.68
CA LEU A 54 -29.68 5.59 31.51
C LEU A 54 -28.28 6.16 31.23
N GLY A 55 -27.60 6.65 32.27
CA GLY A 55 -26.23 7.17 32.14
C GLY A 55 -25.23 6.15 31.60
N VAL A 56 -25.23 4.92 32.14
CA VAL A 56 -24.34 3.83 31.67
C VAL A 56 -24.64 3.42 30.24
N CYS A 57 -25.91 3.33 29.86
CA CYS A 57 -26.26 3.04 28.48
C CYS A 57 -25.75 4.14 27.52
N PHE A 58 -25.67 5.39 27.99
CA PHE A 58 -25.40 6.54 27.12
C PHE A 58 -23.91 6.63 26.88
N THR A 59 -23.11 6.37 27.92
CA THR A 59 -21.66 6.23 27.80
C THR A 59 -21.27 5.05 26.91
N VAL A 60 -21.96 3.90 27.02
CA VAL A 60 -21.71 2.74 26.14
C VAL A 60 -22.08 3.06 24.69
N ALA A 61 -23.23 3.69 24.43
CA ALA A 61 -23.62 4.08 23.08
C ALA A 61 -22.66 5.11 22.47
N GLY A 62 -22.22 6.10 23.26
CA GLY A 62 -21.20 7.07 22.88
C GLY A 62 -19.86 6.41 22.53
N PHE A 63 -19.39 5.50 23.38
CA PHE A 63 -18.15 4.75 23.14
C PHE A 63 -18.23 3.88 21.87
N LEU A 64 -19.36 3.21 21.63
CA LEU A 64 -19.55 2.39 20.44
C LEU A 64 -19.59 3.23 19.16
N ALA A 65 -20.27 4.39 19.19
CA ALA A 65 -20.31 5.33 18.08
C ALA A 65 -18.90 5.88 17.78
N TRP A 66 -18.19 6.35 18.81
CA TRP A 66 -16.81 6.82 18.68
C TRP A 66 -15.88 5.74 18.12
N ARG A 67 -15.97 4.50 18.63
CA ARG A 67 -15.16 3.37 18.14
C ARG A 67 -15.44 3.05 16.68
N ASP A 68 -16.70 3.12 16.22
CA ASP A 68 -17.04 2.86 14.81
C ASP A 68 -16.57 4.00 13.89
N GLU A 69 -16.69 5.27 14.33
CA GLU A 69 -16.13 6.41 13.61
C GLU A 69 -14.60 6.33 13.53
N TYR A 70 -13.93 5.98 14.62
CA TYR A 70 -12.47 5.79 14.64
C TYR A 70 -12.05 4.67 13.69
N LYS A 71 -12.72 3.51 13.72
CA LYS A 71 -12.44 2.41 12.79
C LYS A 71 -12.74 2.78 11.33
N ARG A 72 -13.73 3.63 11.07
CA ARG A 72 -14.01 4.14 9.72
C ARG A 72 -12.91 5.10 9.27
N ALA A 73 -12.47 6.00 10.14
CA ALA A 73 -11.36 6.91 9.88
C ALA A 73 -10.07 6.15 9.59
N GLU A 74 -9.75 5.12 10.37
CA GLU A 74 -8.59 4.25 10.15
C GLU A 74 -8.71 3.46 8.83
N ARG A 75 -9.90 2.96 8.48
CA ARG A 75 -10.17 2.34 7.17
C ARG A 75 -10.05 3.34 6.01
N LEU A 76 -10.43 4.59 6.21
CA LEU A 76 -10.27 5.66 5.23
C LEU A 76 -8.80 6.03 5.08
N GLN A 77 -8.08 6.20 6.18
CA GLN A 77 -6.65 6.52 6.20
C GLN A 77 -5.82 5.39 5.56
N SER A 78 -6.12 4.14 5.86
CA SER A 78 -5.47 2.97 5.22
C SER A 78 -5.82 2.80 3.73
N ARG A 79 -6.95 3.34 3.27
CA ARG A 79 -7.32 3.45 1.85
C ARG A 79 -6.73 4.69 1.17
N MET A 80 -6.42 5.73 1.93
CA MET A 80 -5.79 6.96 1.44
C MET A 80 -4.26 6.86 1.41
N LYS A 81 -3.66 5.90 2.13
CA LYS A 81 -2.24 5.58 1.99
C LYS A 81 -2.00 5.06 0.57
N SER A 82 -1.29 5.84 -0.23
CA SER A 82 -0.89 5.47 -1.58
C SER A 82 -0.09 4.17 -1.55
N ARG A 83 -0.47 3.23 -2.40
CA ARG A 83 0.20 1.93 -2.57
C ARG A 83 0.74 1.82 -3.99
N ILE A 84 1.86 1.11 -4.13
CA ILE A 84 2.41 0.81 -5.45
C ILE A 84 1.91 -0.57 -5.84
N ARG A 85 1.09 -0.65 -6.89
CA ARG A 85 0.72 -1.92 -7.49
C ARG A 85 1.78 -2.28 -8.53
N VAL A 86 2.42 -3.42 -8.32
CA VAL A 86 3.44 -3.95 -9.22
C VAL A 86 2.84 -5.03 -10.09
N SER A 87 3.14 -5.02 -11.38
CA SER A 87 2.74 -6.06 -12.33
C SER A 87 3.82 -6.27 -13.37
N CYS A 88 3.99 -7.51 -13.86
CA CYS A 88 4.95 -7.81 -14.92
C CYS A 88 4.53 -9.04 -15.75
N GLY A 89 5.29 -9.30 -16.82
CA GLY A 89 5.14 -10.46 -17.70
C GLY A 89 4.48 -10.12 -19.03
N LYS A 90 4.49 -11.07 -19.97
CA LYS A 90 4.00 -10.87 -21.35
C LYS A 90 2.52 -10.46 -21.44
N SER A 91 1.71 -10.78 -20.43
CA SER A 91 0.29 -10.38 -20.36
C SER A 91 0.09 -8.91 -19.96
N VAL A 92 1.13 -8.22 -19.48
CA VAL A 92 1.04 -6.83 -19.02
C VAL A 92 1.55 -5.90 -20.11
N ASN A 93 0.74 -4.90 -20.47
CA ASN A 93 1.08 -3.96 -21.52
C ASN A 93 2.40 -3.22 -21.22
N GLN A 94 3.30 -3.16 -22.21
CA GLN A 94 4.64 -2.54 -22.14
C GLN A 94 5.58 -3.16 -21.08
N SER A 95 5.21 -4.29 -20.46
CA SER A 95 6.07 -5.00 -19.52
C SER A 95 7.14 -5.82 -20.23
N VAL A 96 6.85 -6.39 -21.41
CA VAL A 96 7.86 -7.05 -22.25
C VAL A 96 7.89 -6.34 -23.59
N VAL A 97 9.04 -5.76 -23.93
CA VAL A 97 9.20 -4.95 -25.14
C VAL A 97 10.41 -5.45 -25.91
N SER A 98 10.22 -5.77 -27.19
CA SER A 98 11.32 -6.01 -28.12
C SER A 98 11.58 -4.74 -28.94
N ALA A 99 12.82 -4.27 -28.94
CA ALA A 99 13.26 -3.10 -29.70
C ALA A 99 14.73 -3.29 -30.13
N ASP A 100 15.05 -2.99 -31.39
CA ASP A 100 16.41 -3.01 -31.93
C ASP A 100 17.22 -4.30 -31.67
N GLY A 101 16.54 -5.46 -31.70
CA GLY A 101 17.18 -6.76 -31.44
C GLY A 101 17.39 -7.07 -29.95
N GLU A 102 16.94 -6.18 -29.07
CA GLU A 102 16.96 -6.36 -27.63
C GLU A 102 15.56 -6.71 -27.11
N MET A 103 15.52 -7.39 -25.96
CA MET A 103 14.28 -7.62 -25.23
C MET A 103 14.38 -7.05 -23.81
N TRP A 104 13.39 -6.26 -23.43
CA TRP A 104 13.30 -5.59 -22.14
C TRP A 104 12.18 -6.18 -21.33
N TYR A 105 12.49 -6.62 -20.12
CA TYR A 105 11.55 -7.12 -19.12
C TYR A 105 11.41 -6.08 -18.01
N ARG A 106 10.21 -5.49 -17.92
CA ARG A 106 9.89 -4.34 -17.09
C ARG A 106 8.84 -4.69 -16.07
N ALA A 107 9.00 -4.18 -14.85
CA ALA A 107 7.93 -4.14 -13.88
C ALA A 107 7.14 -2.84 -14.08
N ARG A 108 5.84 -2.97 -14.32
CA ARG A 108 4.90 -1.85 -14.38
C ARG A 108 4.47 -1.48 -12.96
N LEU A 109 4.60 -0.21 -12.64
CA LEU A 109 4.17 0.38 -11.38
C LEU A 109 2.93 1.24 -11.63
N ASP A 110 1.83 0.92 -10.96
CA ASP A 110 0.61 1.72 -10.97
C ASP A 110 0.34 2.27 -9.56
N LEU A 111 -0.14 3.51 -9.47
CA LEU A 111 -0.57 4.09 -8.20
C LEU A 111 -1.94 3.56 -7.81
N GLU A 112 -2.04 2.97 -6.62
CA GLU A 112 -3.31 2.72 -5.94
C GLU A 112 -3.50 3.78 -4.85
N GLY A 113 -4.29 4.81 -5.16
CA GLY A 113 -4.56 5.94 -4.27
C GLY A 113 -4.46 7.28 -5.01
N TYR A 114 -4.65 8.36 -4.27
CA TYR A 114 -4.72 9.72 -4.84
C TYR A 114 -3.46 10.55 -4.58
N THR A 115 -2.63 10.16 -3.61
CA THR A 115 -1.41 10.90 -3.26
C THR A 115 -0.25 10.43 -4.14
N PRO A 116 0.36 11.31 -4.96
CA PRO A 116 1.52 10.95 -5.75
C PRO A 116 2.68 10.46 -4.88
N ILE A 117 3.46 9.53 -5.42
CA ILE A 117 4.67 9.01 -4.75
C ILE A 117 5.88 9.54 -5.51
N PRO A 118 6.62 10.55 -4.98
CA PRO A 118 7.82 11.08 -5.63
C PRO A 118 9.00 10.12 -5.48
N ASP A 119 10.07 10.39 -6.22
CA ASP A 119 11.41 9.80 -6.00
C ASP A 119 11.45 8.27 -5.88
N ILE A 120 10.70 7.57 -6.74
CA ILE A 120 10.71 6.11 -6.75
C ILE A 120 12.02 5.58 -7.32
N GLU A 121 12.61 4.65 -6.57
CA GLU A 121 13.77 3.86 -6.96
C GLU A 121 13.51 2.37 -6.78
N ALA A 122 14.26 1.55 -7.52
CA ALA A 122 14.19 0.11 -7.44
C ALA A 122 15.60 -0.48 -7.33
N THR A 123 15.82 -1.33 -6.33
CA THR A 123 17.13 -1.88 -6.03
C THR A 123 17.04 -3.38 -5.81
N VAL A 124 17.85 -4.16 -6.52
CA VAL A 124 18.01 -5.60 -6.28
C VAL A 124 18.79 -5.78 -4.97
N THR A 125 18.14 -6.38 -3.99
CA THR A 125 18.72 -6.63 -2.66
C THR A 125 19.20 -8.07 -2.51
N GLU A 126 18.53 -9.01 -3.18
CA GLU A 126 18.92 -10.42 -3.19
C GLU A 126 18.70 -11.07 -4.55
N LEU A 127 19.57 -12.02 -4.86
CA LEU A 127 19.48 -12.85 -6.05
C LEU A 127 19.62 -14.31 -5.65
N TRP A 128 18.77 -15.16 -6.22
CA TRP A 128 18.83 -16.61 -6.04
C TRP A 128 18.83 -17.28 -7.41
N GLU A 129 19.66 -18.30 -7.57
CA GLU A 129 19.78 -19.12 -8.77
C GLU A 129 19.42 -20.57 -8.39
N ASP A 130 18.38 -21.13 -9.00
CA ASP A 130 17.90 -22.50 -8.73
C ASP A 130 17.75 -22.82 -7.23
N GLY A 131 17.29 -21.82 -6.46
CA GLY A 131 17.10 -21.93 -5.01
C GLY A 131 18.37 -21.75 -4.16
N LYS A 132 19.52 -21.45 -4.76
CA LYS A 132 20.75 -21.08 -4.05
C LYS A 132 20.97 -19.57 -4.08
N ARG A 133 21.26 -18.97 -2.92
CA ARG A 133 21.54 -17.54 -2.85
C ARG A 133 22.85 -17.20 -3.56
N VAL A 134 22.80 -16.26 -4.48
CA VAL A 134 23.97 -15.64 -5.13
C VAL A 134 24.39 -14.45 -4.27
N LEU A 135 25.67 -14.40 -3.89
CA LEU A 135 26.18 -13.33 -3.04
C LEU A 135 26.35 -12.04 -3.87
N LEU A 136 25.54 -11.03 -3.57
CA LEU A 136 25.72 -9.67 -4.05
C LEU A 136 26.57 -8.91 -3.02
N GLN A 137 27.75 -8.45 -3.42
CA GLN A 137 28.62 -7.65 -2.53
C GLN A 137 28.07 -6.24 -2.29
N GLU A 138 27.29 -5.73 -3.25
CA GLU A 138 26.62 -4.44 -3.21
C GLU A 138 25.21 -4.61 -3.81
N CYS A 139 24.27 -3.78 -3.36
CA CYS A 139 22.92 -3.75 -3.94
C CYS A 139 22.95 -3.14 -5.35
N LEU A 140 22.11 -3.63 -6.26
CA LEU A 140 22.10 -3.19 -7.66
C LEU A 140 20.91 -2.28 -7.92
N THR A 141 21.14 -0.98 -8.08
CA THR A 141 20.05 -0.02 -8.40
C THR A 141 19.69 -0.09 -9.88
N LEU A 142 18.44 -0.42 -10.16
CA LEU A 142 17.88 -0.58 -11.49
C LEU A 142 17.53 0.76 -12.13
N THR A 143 17.46 0.78 -13.46
CA THR A 143 17.06 1.95 -14.25
C THR A 143 15.54 2.04 -14.33
N MET A 144 14.99 3.25 -14.17
CA MET A 144 13.58 3.54 -14.42
C MET A 144 13.38 3.95 -15.88
N TYR A 145 12.32 3.45 -16.54
CA TYR A 145 11.99 3.80 -17.92
C TYR A 145 11.13 5.07 -18.02
N PRO A 146 11.34 5.92 -19.05
CA PRO A 146 12.45 5.88 -20.01
C PRO A 146 13.78 6.25 -19.34
N GLY A 147 14.82 5.46 -19.61
CA GLY A 147 16.17 5.71 -19.10
C GLY A 147 16.71 7.04 -19.62
N ILE A 148 17.16 7.90 -18.69
CA ILE A 148 17.87 9.17 -18.88
C ILE A 148 17.32 10.05 -20.02
N LEU A 149 16.29 10.83 -19.69
CA LEU A 149 16.00 12.09 -20.39
C LEU A 149 16.37 13.25 -19.44
N LYS A 150 17.65 13.66 -19.50
CA LYS A 150 18.29 14.79 -18.77
C LYS A 150 18.76 14.51 -17.34
N GLN A 151 19.97 15.00 -17.09
CA GLN A 151 20.85 14.76 -15.94
C GLN A 151 20.42 15.39 -14.61
N GLU A 152 19.26 16.05 -14.53
CA GLU A 152 18.97 16.96 -13.38
C GLU A 152 17.91 16.47 -12.39
N ALA A 153 17.15 15.41 -12.67
CA ALA A 153 16.27 14.80 -11.68
C ALA A 153 15.81 13.42 -12.15
N ASP A 154 16.60 12.39 -11.87
CA ASP A 154 16.29 10.98 -12.23
C ASP A 154 15.27 10.34 -11.27
N PHE A 155 14.42 11.17 -10.67
CA PHE A 155 13.47 10.81 -9.65
C PHE A 155 12.07 10.74 -10.26
N ARG A 156 11.53 9.53 -10.36
CA ARG A 156 10.22 9.30 -10.98
C ARG A 156 9.12 9.47 -9.95
N THR A 157 8.17 10.36 -10.25
CA THR A 157 6.92 10.48 -9.49
C THR A 157 5.84 9.60 -10.09
N LEU A 158 5.35 8.66 -9.30
CA LEU A 158 4.18 7.85 -9.66
C LEU A 158 2.91 8.63 -9.39
N ASN A 159 2.12 8.81 -10.44
CA ASN A 159 0.90 9.60 -10.45
C ASN A 159 -0.31 8.71 -10.79
N GLU A 160 -1.50 9.12 -10.36
CA GLU A 160 -2.74 8.41 -10.66
C GLU A 160 -2.96 8.31 -12.18
N GLY A 161 -3.27 7.11 -12.66
CA GLY A 161 -3.56 6.84 -14.08
C GLY A 161 -2.34 6.89 -15.02
N LYS A 162 -1.14 7.23 -14.52
CA LYS A 162 0.09 7.25 -15.31
C LYS A 162 1.07 6.18 -14.79
N PRO A 163 1.17 5.02 -15.47
CA PRO A 163 2.12 3.99 -15.07
C PRO A 163 3.56 4.47 -15.28
N GLU A 164 4.43 4.08 -14.36
CA GLU A 164 5.88 4.16 -14.52
C GLU A 164 6.44 2.74 -14.59
N PHE A 165 7.66 2.58 -15.11
CA PHE A 165 8.23 1.25 -15.36
C PHE A 165 9.65 1.16 -14.81
N VAL A 166 9.96 0.03 -14.19
CA VAL A 166 11.32 -0.36 -13.78
C VAL A 166 11.85 -1.34 -14.80
N ASP A 167 13.02 -1.08 -15.38
CA ASP A 167 13.70 -2.07 -16.22
C ASP A 167 14.35 -3.11 -15.29
N VAL A 168 13.83 -4.34 -15.28
CA VAL A 168 14.32 -5.40 -14.38
C VAL A 168 15.41 -6.22 -15.08
N ILE A 169 15.19 -6.59 -16.34
CA ILE A 169 16.14 -7.37 -17.13
C ILE A 169 16.17 -6.82 -18.55
N ARG A 170 17.38 -6.68 -19.09
CA ARG A 170 17.63 -6.44 -20.50
C ARG A 170 18.32 -7.66 -21.08
N VAL A 171 17.83 -8.15 -22.20
CA VAL A 171 18.48 -9.16 -23.01
C VAL A 171 19.01 -8.50 -24.27
N ALA A 172 20.33 -8.50 -24.42
CA ALA A 172 21.04 -7.98 -25.59
C ALA A 172 22.19 -8.94 -25.92
N ASP A 173 22.45 -9.16 -27.21
CA ASP A 173 23.53 -10.05 -27.68
C ASP A 173 23.47 -11.47 -27.08
N GLY A 174 22.26 -11.98 -26.81
CA GLY A 174 22.05 -13.29 -26.19
C GLY A 174 22.41 -13.38 -24.71
N MET A 175 22.70 -12.25 -24.06
CA MET A 175 23.01 -12.16 -22.63
C MET A 175 21.89 -11.42 -21.89
N ALA A 176 21.46 -11.99 -20.76
CA ALA A 176 20.57 -11.33 -19.82
C ALA A 176 21.38 -10.54 -18.78
N ILE A 177 21.07 -9.27 -18.59
CA ILE A 177 21.74 -8.39 -17.64
C ILE A 177 20.73 -7.52 -16.88
N PHE A 178 21.12 -7.07 -15.68
CA PHE A 178 20.41 -6.03 -14.96
C PHE A 178 20.75 -4.65 -15.59
N PRO A 179 19.75 -3.86 -16.01
CA PRO A 179 19.99 -2.50 -16.51
C PRO A 179 20.16 -1.54 -15.32
N LEU A 180 21.41 -1.23 -14.98
CA LEU A 180 21.75 -0.50 -13.76
C LEU A 180 21.84 1.02 -13.98
N LYS A 181 21.32 1.78 -13.01
CA LYS A 181 21.47 3.25 -12.93
C LYS A 181 22.93 3.64 -12.66
N PHE A 182 23.60 2.87 -11.81
CA PHE A 182 25.02 2.99 -11.51
C PHE A 182 25.69 1.63 -11.60
N TYR A 183 26.87 1.56 -12.23
CA TYR A 183 27.62 0.33 -12.37
C TYR A 183 28.53 0.12 -11.14
N PRO A 184 28.20 -0.83 -10.24
CA PRO A 184 29.02 -1.11 -9.06
C PRO A 184 30.35 -1.73 -9.47
N ARG A 185 31.42 -1.37 -8.75
CA ARG A 185 32.77 -1.89 -9.02
C ARG A 185 33.02 -3.27 -8.40
N ALA A 186 32.28 -3.62 -7.34
CA ALA A 186 32.48 -4.84 -6.57
C ALA A 186 31.68 -6.05 -7.09
N VAL A 187 30.87 -5.90 -8.15
CA VAL A 187 30.00 -6.96 -8.67
C VAL A 187 30.16 -7.12 -10.18
N ALA A 188 30.43 -8.35 -10.62
CA ALA A 188 30.44 -8.74 -12.03
C ALA A 188 29.01 -8.85 -12.59
N HIS A 189 28.31 -7.72 -12.65
CA HIS A 189 26.89 -7.62 -13.00
C HIS A 189 26.55 -8.16 -14.41
N GLY A 190 27.51 -8.16 -15.34
CA GLY A 190 27.34 -8.71 -16.69
C GLY A 190 27.31 -10.23 -16.79
N THR A 191 27.64 -10.95 -15.71
CA THR A 191 27.69 -12.42 -15.69
C THR A 191 26.81 -13.03 -14.61
N LEU A 192 25.90 -12.25 -14.01
CA LEU A 192 25.03 -12.72 -12.92
C LEU A 192 23.91 -13.65 -13.40
N LEU A 193 23.50 -13.54 -14.66
CA LEU A 193 22.40 -14.32 -15.22
C LEU A 193 22.94 -15.19 -16.36
N THR A 194 23.09 -16.49 -16.09
CA THR A 194 23.54 -17.49 -17.05
C THR A 194 22.35 -18.28 -17.59
N PRO A 195 22.38 -18.71 -18.87
CA PRO A 195 21.29 -19.49 -19.46
C PRO A 195 21.02 -20.80 -18.71
N LYS A 196 19.79 -21.30 -18.85
CA LYS A 196 19.25 -22.58 -18.32
C LYS A 196 19.09 -22.61 -16.80
N HIS A 197 18.78 -21.46 -16.21
CA HIS A 197 18.55 -21.31 -14.78
C HIS A 197 17.26 -20.53 -14.51
N THR A 198 16.67 -20.79 -13.34
CA THR A 198 15.56 -20.00 -12.83
C THR A 198 16.06 -19.08 -11.74
N TYR A 199 15.88 -17.78 -11.93
CA TYR A 199 16.32 -16.75 -11.01
C TYR A 199 15.16 -16.24 -10.18
N ARG A 200 15.36 -16.10 -8.87
CA ARG A 200 14.49 -15.27 -8.02
C ARG A 200 15.21 -14.00 -7.66
N ILE A 201 14.64 -12.88 -8.09
CA ILE A 201 15.21 -11.55 -7.98
C ILE A 201 14.35 -10.77 -6.99
N ILE A 202 14.93 -10.44 -5.84
CA ILE A 202 14.25 -9.66 -4.81
C ILE A 202 14.62 -8.20 -5.01
N VAL A 203 13.62 -7.39 -5.31
CA VAL A 203 13.75 -5.97 -5.63
C VAL A 203 12.99 -5.17 -4.59
N ALA A 204 13.68 -4.27 -3.89
CA ALA A 204 13.07 -3.26 -3.06
C ALA A 204 12.69 -2.07 -3.93
N ILE A 205 11.40 -1.73 -3.98
CA ILE A 205 10.86 -0.55 -4.65
C ILE A 205 10.46 0.44 -3.57
N TYR A 206 11.13 1.57 -3.50
CA TYR A 206 10.95 2.54 -2.42
C TYR A 206 10.92 3.97 -2.92
N SER A 207 10.43 4.86 -2.07
CA SER A 207 10.49 6.31 -2.24
C SER A 207 10.98 6.89 -0.93
N HIS A 208 11.92 7.84 -0.93
CA HIS A 208 12.45 8.43 0.29
C HIS A 208 11.39 9.04 1.22
N ALA A 209 10.31 9.57 0.66
CA ALA A 209 9.20 10.16 1.41
C ALA A 209 8.10 9.14 1.77
N ASN A 210 8.28 7.87 1.42
CA ASN A 210 7.24 6.86 1.53
C ASN A 210 7.84 5.48 1.88
N ARG A 211 7.00 4.48 1.76
CA ARG A 211 7.20 3.08 2.14
C ARG A 211 8.05 2.30 1.11
N THR A 212 8.73 1.24 1.55
CA THR A 212 9.57 0.33 0.74
C THR A 212 8.88 -1.00 0.43
N ASP A 213 8.25 -1.17 -0.73
CA ASP A 213 7.63 -2.45 -1.10
C ASP A 213 8.69 -3.46 -1.60
N ILE A 214 8.71 -4.67 -1.02
CA ILE A 214 9.65 -5.73 -1.42
C ILE A 214 8.95 -6.65 -2.42
N CYS A 215 9.46 -6.70 -3.65
CA CYS A 215 8.91 -7.51 -4.73
C CYS A 215 9.83 -8.68 -5.05
N THR A 216 9.25 -9.87 -5.19
CA THR A 216 9.98 -11.06 -5.64
C THR A 216 9.58 -11.38 -7.07
N PHE A 217 10.53 -11.27 -7.99
CA PHE A 217 10.37 -11.67 -9.37
C PHE A 217 11.00 -13.05 -9.60
N GLU A 218 10.36 -13.86 -10.43
CA GLU A 218 10.94 -15.09 -10.96
C GLU A 218 11.20 -14.90 -12.44
N PHE A 219 12.41 -15.22 -12.87
CA PHE A 219 12.83 -15.12 -14.26
C PHE A 219 13.41 -16.45 -14.71
N GLU A 220 12.73 -17.09 -15.67
CA GLU A 220 13.21 -18.32 -16.29
C GLU A 220 14.07 -17.95 -17.50
N TRP A 221 15.39 -18.05 -17.35
CA TRP A 221 16.32 -17.69 -18.42
C TRP A 221 16.72 -18.93 -19.21
N THR A 222 16.12 -19.09 -20.39
CA THR A 222 16.39 -20.25 -21.26
C THR A 222 17.60 -20.07 -22.18
N GLY A 223 18.11 -18.85 -22.28
CA GLY A 223 19.10 -18.44 -23.29
C GLY A 223 18.48 -17.86 -24.56
N ASP A 224 17.15 -17.97 -24.69
CA ASP A 224 16.37 -17.37 -25.77
C ASP A 224 15.30 -16.44 -25.17
N PRO A 225 15.28 -15.15 -25.54
CA PRO A 225 14.29 -14.20 -25.04
C PRO A 225 12.84 -14.57 -25.40
N ASP A 226 12.60 -15.27 -26.52
CA ASP A 226 11.24 -15.60 -26.95
C ASP A 226 10.60 -16.67 -26.05
N THR A 227 11.39 -17.61 -25.55
CA THR A 227 10.94 -18.66 -24.63
C THR A 227 11.09 -18.31 -23.15
N SER A 228 11.77 -17.21 -22.83
CA SER A 228 11.93 -16.71 -21.46
C SER A 228 10.74 -15.85 -21.04
N ASP A 229 10.47 -15.78 -19.73
CA ASP A 229 9.39 -14.98 -19.16
C ASP A 229 9.76 -14.50 -17.75
N ILE A 230 9.15 -13.39 -17.33
CA ILE A 230 9.29 -12.84 -15.98
C ILE A 230 7.93 -12.83 -15.29
N ARG A 231 7.90 -13.25 -14.03
CA ARG A 231 6.69 -13.34 -13.23
C ARG A 231 6.86 -12.67 -11.88
N LEU A 232 5.81 -12.05 -11.40
CA LEU A 232 5.74 -11.52 -10.06
C LEU A 232 5.21 -12.61 -9.12
N MET A 233 6.04 -13.04 -8.18
CA MET A 233 5.70 -14.12 -7.24
C MET A 233 5.01 -13.58 -5.99
N SER A 234 5.51 -12.47 -5.47
CA SER A 234 4.96 -11.85 -4.26
C SER A 234 5.33 -10.37 -4.17
N VAL A 235 4.44 -9.60 -3.55
CA VAL A 235 4.72 -8.25 -3.07
C VAL A 235 4.52 -8.25 -1.57
N THR A 236 5.59 -8.04 -0.83
CA THR A 236 5.55 -7.88 0.62
C THR A 236 5.51 -6.39 0.92
N PRO A 237 4.36 -5.87 1.36
CA PRO A 237 4.25 -4.48 1.79
C PRO A 237 5.01 -4.31 3.13
N PRO A 238 5.58 -3.15 3.47
CA PRO A 238 6.36 -2.99 4.70
C PRO A 238 5.67 -3.44 5.96
N SER A 239 6.45 -4.09 6.81
CA SER A 239 6.05 -4.31 8.19
C SER A 239 5.69 -2.97 8.81
N ASP A 240 4.50 -2.85 9.40
CA ASP A 240 4.10 -1.66 10.16
C ASP A 240 4.98 -1.44 11.42
N ALA A 241 5.98 -2.30 11.65
CA ALA A 241 6.93 -2.21 12.76
C ALA A 241 7.89 -1.00 12.69
N GLU A 242 8.09 -0.38 11.52
CA GLU A 242 8.97 0.81 11.42
C GLU A 242 8.27 2.12 11.78
N ALA A 243 6.95 2.12 12.03
CA ALA A 243 6.22 3.31 12.46
C ALA A 243 6.26 3.56 13.98
N GLN A 244 7.05 2.79 14.73
CA GLN A 244 7.15 2.89 16.20
C GLN A 244 8.45 3.52 16.73
N ASP A 245 9.43 3.82 15.87
CA ASP A 245 10.72 4.41 16.32
C ASP A 245 10.76 5.95 16.28
N GLU A 246 9.64 6.62 15.99
CA GLU A 246 9.49 8.05 16.17
C GLU A 246 8.29 8.36 17.08
N LEU A 247 8.42 8.08 18.38
CA LEU A 247 7.64 8.70 19.46
C LEU A 247 8.46 8.80 20.75
#